data_AF-A0A7Z7FUA6-F1
#
_entry.id   AF-A0A7Z7FUA6-F1
#
_cell.length_a   1.000
_cell.length_b   1.000
_cell.length_c   1.000
_cell.angle_alpha   90.00
_cell.angle_beta   90.00
_cell.angle_gamma   90.00
#
_symmetry.space_group_name_H-M   'P 1'
#
loop_
_entity.id
_entity.type
_entity.pdbx_description
1 polymer ?
#
loop_
_entity_poly.entity_id
_entity_poly.type
_entity_poly.pdbx_seq_one_letter_code
_entity_poly.pdbx_strand_id
1 'polypeptide(L)'
;MPEPLATWTWRLERVRNGRTVLTRAQAATARTDLVNDRAAHPADYADYEEEYATALDELEVLSRQANRHDDLLTVMAADRRAAEREAAANGTASAGGSTSTSAARSLTSLATEHDRVAKGLPEALDQWVHRLIRYRAGVKIITPIEAARAEIRLRNEADLQPAAYRTGVAAAYYNRVIRELGEIATAERPGRRDAPGLTRGLGAALV
;
A
#
# COMPACT_ATOMS: atom_id res chain seq x y z
N MET A 1 -5.71 -21.09 -37.21
CA MET A 1 -5.97 -19.96 -36.29
C MET A 1 -4.77 -19.04 -36.37
N PRO A 2 -4.95 -17.73 -36.61
CA PRO A 2 -3.86 -16.76 -36.66
C PRO A 2 -3.01 -16.79 -35.38
N GLU A 3 -1.69 -16.74 -35.51
CA GLU A 3 -0.71 -16.68 -34.41
C GLU A 3 -1.04 -15.64 -33.33
N PRO A 4 -1.33 -14.36 -33.68
CA PRO A 4 -1.69 -13.35 -32.68
C PRO A 4 -3.00 -13.69 -31.96
N LEU A 5 -4.01 -14.20 -32.67
CA LEU A 5 -5.27 -14.65 -32.07
C LEU A 5 -5.03 -15.81 -31.09
N ALA A 6 -4.27 -16.83 -31.51
CA ALA A 6 -3.94 -17.99 -30.66
C ALA A 6 -3.15 -17.60 -29.40
N THR A 7 -2.24 -16.63 -29.53
CA THR A 7 -1.46 -16.11 -28.40
C THR A 7 -2.36 -15.39 -27.39
N TRP A 8 -3.29 -14.57 -27.87
CA TRP A 8 -4.17 -13.80 -27.00
C TRP A 8 -5.25 -14.65 -26.36
N THR A 9 -5.86 -15.60 -27.06
CA THR A 9 -6.84 -16.52 -26.46
C THR A 9 -6.20 -17.36 -25.34
N TRP A 10 -4.98 -17.87 -25.54
CA TRP A 10 -4.24 -18.57 -24.48
C TRP A 10 -3.93 -17.66 -23.27
N ARG A 11 -3.56 -16.40 -23.51
CA ARG A 11 -3.31 -15.43 -22.43
C ARG A 11 -4.58 -15.08 -21.66
N LEU A 12 -5.69 -14.84 -22.37
CA LEU A 12 -6.99 -14.56 -21.78
C LEU A 12 -7.47 -15.73 -20.91
N GLU A 13 -7.28 -16.96 -21.36
CA GLU A 13 -7.61 -18.14 -20.57
C GLU A 13 -6.78 -18.24 -19.28
N ARG A 14 -5.51 -17.82 -19.31
CA ARG A 14 -4.70 -17.74 -18.09
C ARG A 14 -5.12 -16.61 -17.15
N VAL A 15 -5.58 -15.48 -17.69
CA VAL A 15 -6.16 -14.39 -16.88
C VAL A 15 -7.44 -14.85 -16.21
N ARG A 16 -8.33 -15.52 -16.95
CA ARG A 16 -9.57 -16.10 -16.43
C ARG A 16 -9.30 -17.11 -15.30
N ASN A 17 -8.23 -17.90 -15.43
CA ASN A 17 -7.80 -18.85 -14.41
C ASN A 17 -6.98 -18.21 -13.27
N GLY A 18 -6.79 -16.88 -13.27
CA GLY A 18 -6.01 -16.16 -12.25
C GLY A 18 -4.51 -16.46 -12.25
N ARG A 19 -3.99 -17.12 -13.29
CA ARG A 19 -2.57 -17.49 -13.42
C ARG A 19 -1.69 -16.34 -13.89
N THR A 20 -2.29 -15.38 -14.59
CA THR A 20 -1.62 -14.18 -15.09
C THR A 20 -2.51 -12.96 -14.87
N VAL A 21 -1.92 -11.79 -14.69
CA VAL A 21 -2.64 -10.52 -14.61
C VAL A 21 -2.29 -9.69 -15.84
N LEU A 22 -3.31 -9.15 -16.49
CA LEU A 22 -3.18 -8.22 -17.60
C LEU A 22 -3.54 -6.81 -17.10
N THR A 23 -2.65 -5.84 -17.31
CA THR A 23 -2.95 -4.45 -16.95
C THR A 23 -3.93 -3.84 -17.95
N ARG A 24 -4.61 -2.77 -17.56
CA ARG A 24 -5.55 -2.03 -18.42
C ARG A 24 -4.89 -1.55 -19.71
N ALA A 25 -3.67 -1.01 -19.60
CA ALA A 25 -2.91 -0.54 -20.75
C ALA A 25 -2.56 -1.70 -21.69
N GLN A 26 -2.14 -2.84 -21.14
CA GLN A 26 -1.84 -4.03 -21.94
C GLN A 26 -3.08 -4.58 -22.64
N ALA A 27 -4.25 -4.60 -21.98
CA ALA A 27 -5.50 -5.03 -22.60
C ALA A 27 -5.93 -4.10 -23.75
N ALA A 28 -5.79 -2.79 -23.58
CA ALA A 28 -6.11 -1.80 -24.61
C ALA A 28 -5.16 -1.86 -25.82
N THR A 29 -3.85 -2.01 -25.57
CA THR A 29 -2.86 -2.22 -26.64
C THR A 29 -3.13 -3.52 -27.38
N ALA A 30 -3.35 -4.62 -26.65
CA ALA A 30 -3.65 -5.93 -27.24
C ALA A 30 -4.88 -5.92 -28.16
N ARG A 31 -5.95 -5.21 -27.76
CA ARG A 31 -7.15 -5.02 -28.58
C ARG A 31 -6.82 -4.29 -29.88
N THR A 32 -6.02 -3.23 -29.79
CA THR A 32 -5.61 -2.43 -30.95
C THR A 32 -4.74 -3.25 -31.90
N ASP A 33 -3.82 -4.05 -31.35
CA ASP A 33 -2.94 -4.93 -32.13
C ASP A 33 -3.74 -6.01 -32.87
N LEU A 34 -4.72 -6.65 -32.20
CA LEU A 34 -5.63 -7.63 -32.82
C LEU A 34 -6.50 -7.04 -33.94
N VAL A 35 -6.99 -5.81 -33.75
CA VAL A 35 -7.75 -5.10 -34.79
C VAL A 35 -6.87 -4.77 -35.99
N ASN A 36 -5.65 -4.27 -35.75
CA ASN A 36 -4.70 -3.94 -36.80
C ASN A 36 -4.26 -5.20 -37.58
N ASP A 37 -4.04 -6.30 -36.87
CA ASP A 37 -3.65 -7.57 -37.49
C ASP A 37 -4.78 -8.19 -38.34
N ARG A 38 -6.02 -8.20 -37.83
CA ARG A 38 -7.21 -8.60 -38.62
C ARG A 38 -7.38 -7.76 -39.88
N ALA A 39 -7.11 -6.46 -39.79
CA ALA A 39 -7.19 -5.54 -40.93
C ALA A 39 -6.08 -5.78 -41.96
N ALA A 40 -4.88 -6.16 -41.51
CA ALA A 40 -3.75 -6.49 -42.38
C ALA A 40 -3.88 -7.87 -43.05
N HIS A 41 -4.50 -8.84 -42.36
CA HIS A 41 -4.58 -10.23 -42.79
C HIS A 41 -6.03 -10.75 -42.85
N PRO A 42 -6.87 -10.21 -43.74
CA PRO A 42 -8.29 -10.45 -43.60
C PRO A 42 -8.74 -11.89 -43.93
N ALA A 43 -7.99 -12.62 -44.75
CA ALA A 43 -8.32 -13.99 -45.11
C ALA A 43 -8.05 -14.99 -43.97
N ASP A 44 -7.03 -14.73 -43.14
CA ASP A 44 -6.55 -15.69 -42.14
C ASP A 44 -7.50 -15.83 -40.93
N TYR A 45 -8.39 -14.87 -40.78
CA TYR A 45 -9.38 -14.80 -39.70
C TYR A 45 -10.81 -15.17 -40.15
N ALA A 46 -11.03 -15.44 -41.44
CA ALA A 46 -12.37 -15.72 -41.97
C ALA A 46 -13.05 -16.90 -41.28
N ASP A 47 -12.25 -17.92 -40.93
CA ASP A 47 -12.71 -19.13 -40.22
C ASP A 47 -12.75 -18.97 -38.68
N TYR A 48 -12.35 -17.81 -38.14
CA TYR A 48 -12.15 -17.58 -36.71
C TYR A 48 -12.81 -16.27 -36.20
N GLU A 49 -13.88 -15.83 -36.87
CA GLU A 49 -14.60 -14.59 -36.53
C GLU A 49 -15.21 -14.62 -35.13
N GLU A 50 -15.68 -15.79 -34.67
CA GLU A 50 -16.30 -15.95 -33.36
C GLU A 50 -15.26 -15.87 -32.23
N GLU A 51 -14.12 -16.54 -32.38
CA GLU A 51 -13.00 -16.47 -31.44
C GLU A 51 -12.38 -15.07 -31.42
N TYR A 52 -12.32 -14.42 -32.59
CA TYR A 52 -11.88 -13.03 -32.71
C TYR A 52 -12.80 -12.07 -31.96
N ALA A 53 -14.12 -12.15 -32.17
CA ALA A 53 -15.09 -11.32 -31.47
C ALA A 53 -15.04 -11.55 -29.94
N THR A 54 -14.97 -12.81 -29.51
CA THR A 54 -14.86 -13.18 -28.09
C THR A 54 -13.60 -12.60 -27.46
N ALA A 55 -12.45 -12.71 -28.13
CA ALA A 55 -11.19 -12.16 -27.64
C ALA A 55 -11.25 -10.63 -27.51
N LEU A 56 -11.89 -9.94 -28.46
CA LEU A 56 -12.06 -8.48 -28.38
C LEU A 56 -12.96 -8.06 -27.22
N ASP A 57 -14.07 -8.75 -27.00
CA ASP A 57 -14.99 -8.47 -25.91
C ASP A 57 -14.33 -8.69 -24.54
N GLU A 58 -13.58 -9.79 -24.38
CA GLU A 58 -12.84 -10.07 -23.15
C GLU A 58 -11.76 -9.01 -22.88
N LEU A 59 -11.00 -8.60 -23.91
CA LEU A 59 -10.02 -7.52 -23.79
C LEU A 59 -10.68 -6.17 -23.49
N GLU A 60 -11.85 -5.89 -24.04
CA GLU A 60 -12.62 -4.69 -23.77
C GLU A 60 -13.09 -4.65 -22.31
N VAL A 61 -13.63 -5.77 -21.81
CA VAL A 61 -14.00 -5.93 -20.39
C VAL A 61 -12.79 -5.71 -19.50
N LEU A 62 -11.65 -6.35 -19.77
CA LEU A 62 -10.42 -6.20 -18.99
C LEU A 62 -9.86 -4.76 -19.04
N SER A 63 -9.99 -4.07 -20.17
CA SER A 63 -9.56 -2.67 -20.30
C SER A 63 -10.46 -1.69 -19.54
N ARG A 64 -11.73 -2.05 -19.30
CA ARG A 64 -12.70 -1.26 -18.54
C ARG A 64 -12.74 -1.65 -17.06
N GLN A 65 -12.35 -2.88 -16.74
CA GLN A 65 -12.34 -3.37 -15.38
C GLN A 65 -11.32 -2.55 -14.57
N ALA A 66 -11.79 -1.92 -13.51
CA ALA A 66 -10.96 -1.13 -12.61
C ALA A 66 -9.96 -2.04 -11.89
N ASN A 67 -8.78 -2.23 -12.49
CA ASN A 67 -7.68 -2.89 -11.83
C ASN A 67 -7.19 -1.98 -10.71
N ARG A 68 -7.66 -2.24 -9.48
CA ARG A 68 -7.17 -1.62 -8.25
C ARG A 68 -5.63 -1.61 -8.17
N HIS A 69 -4.98 -2.57 -8.83
CA HIS A 69 -3.54 -2.65 -8.97
C HIS A 69 -2.93 -1.55 -9.87
N ASP A 70 -3.55 -1.24 -11.01
CA ASP A 70 -3.09 -0.18 -11.92
C ASP A 70 -3.35 1.20 -11.32
N ASP A 71 -4.47 1.37 -10.59
CA ASP A 71 -4.74 2.57 -9.80
C ASP A 71 -3.67 2.77 -8.71
N LEU A 72 -3.23 1.69 -8.06
CA LEU A 72 -2.13 1.76 -7.09
C LEU A 72 -0.79 2.11 -7.76
N LEU A 73 -0.46 1.52 -8.91
CA LEU A 73 0.77 1.85 -9.64
C LEU A 73 0.79 3.30 -10.16
N THR A 74 -0.34 3.80 -10.65
CA THR A 74 -0.47 5.19 -11.10
C THR A 74 -0.38 6.18 -9.94
N VAL A 75 -0.98 5.87 -8.80
CA VAL A 75 -0.82 6.65 -7.56
C VAL A 75 0.64 6.64 -7.10
N MET A 76 1.31 5.49 -7.05
CA MET A 76 2.73 5.40 -6.69
C MET A 76 3.66 6.15 -7.65
N ALA A 77 3.35 6.16 -8.94
CA ALA A 77 4.10 6.92 -9.95
C ALA A 77 3.86 8.43 -9.82
N ALA A 78 2.63 8.85 -9.48
CA ALA A 78 2.31 10.25 -9.21
C ALA A 78 3.01 10.73 -7.94
N ASP A 79 3.01 9.93 -6.87
CA ASP A 79 3.73 10.21 -5.62
C ASP A 79 5.24 10.36 -5.84
N ARG A 80 5.84 9.47 -6.64
CA ARG A 80 7.27 9.58 -6.96
C ARG A 80 7.59 10.91 -7.66
N ARG A 81 6.78 11.31 -8.65
CA ARG A 81 6.96 12.60 -9.33
C ARG A 81 6.73 13.79 -8.40
N ALA A 82 5.82 13.67 -7.43
CA ALA A 82 5.59 14.70 -6.43
C ALA A 82 6.79 14.84 -5.48
N ALA A 83 7.32 13.71 -4.99
CA ALA A 83 8.51 13.65 -4.13
C ALA A 83 9.76 14.19 -4.85
N GLU A 84 9.94 13.88 -6.13
CA GLU A 84 11.04 14.41 -6.95
C GLU A 84 10.96 15.95 -7.11
N ARG A 85 9.75 16.51 -7.29
CA ARG A 85 9.55 17.96 -7.34
C ARG A 85 9.78 18.64 -5.99
N GLU A 86 9.37 18.00 -4.90
CA GLU A 86 9.53 18.53 -3.55
C GLU A 86 11.01 18.49 -3.09
N ALA A 87 11.75 17.46 -3.46
CA ALA A 87 13.20 17.38 -3.24
C ALA A 87 13.96 18.47 -4.00
N ALA A 88 13.53 18.78 -5.24
CA ALA A 88 14.09 19.90 -6.01
C ALA A 88 13.76 21.28 -5.41
N ALA A 89 12.58 21.42 -4.78
CA ALA A 89 12.14 22.68 -4.15
C ALA A 89 12.78 22.95 -2.78
N ASN A 90 12.98 21.92 -1.94
CA ASN A 90 13.55 22.05 -0.60
C ASN A 90 15.08 22.25 -0.58
N GLY A 91 15.77 22.11 -1.72
CA GLY A 91 17.22 22.34 -1.81
C GLY A 91 17.68 23.80 -1.67
N THR A 92 16.77 24.76 -1.53
CA THR A 92 17.10 26.20 -1.52
C THR A 92 16.61 27.00 -0.30
N ALA A 93 15.87 26.40 0.65
CA ALA A 93 15.35 27.16 1.78
C ALA A 93 15.27 26.34 3.07
N SER A 94 16.11 26.70 4.05
CA SER A 94 15.66 27.20 5.35
C SER A 94 16.57 26.75 6.51
N ALA A 95 17.42 27.68 6.96
CA ALA A 95 17.90 27.75 8.33
C ALA A 95 16.88 28.52 9.16
N GLY A 96 16.57 28.03 10.36
CA GLY A 96 15.97 28.84 11.44
C GLY A 96 14.65 28.33 12.02
N GLY A 97 14.75 27.75 13.23
CA GLY A 97 14.00 28.28 14.37
C GLY A 97 12.63 27.69 14.74
N SER A 98 12.63 27.01 15.90
CA SER A 98 11.61 27.07 16.96
C SER A 98 10.35 26.21 16.84
N THR A 99 10.27 25.15 17.68
CA THR A 99 9.07 24.86 18.52
C THR A 99 9.33 23.73 19.52
N SER A 100 9.81 24.12 20.69
CA SER A 100 10.19 23.29 21.84
C SER A 100 9.00 22.89 22.75
N THR A 101 7.85 22.49 22.19
CA THR A 101 6.64 22.28 23.03
C THR A 101 5.90 20.95 22.80
N SER A 102 6.27 20.13 21.79
CA SER A 102 5.63 18.81 21.58
C SER A 102 6.33 17.64 22.30
N ALA A 103 7.58 17.82 22.73
CA ALA A 103 8.42 16.75 23.27
C ALA A 103 8.04 16.25 24.68
N ALA A 104 7.15 16.95 25.40
CA ALA A 104 6.84 16.62 26.79
C ALA A 104 5.84 15.45 26.97
N ARG A 105 5.20 14.95 25.91
CA ARG A 105 4.28 13.79 25.98
C ARG A 105 4.93 12.44 25.63
N SER A 106 6.25 12.41 25.43
CA SER A 106 7.03 11.20 25.08
C SER A 106 7.54 10.40 26.30
N LEU A 107 6.79 10.36 27.41
CA LEU A 107 7.29 9.84 28.70
C LEU A 107 6.66 8.52 29.15
N THR A 108 6.31 7.64 28.21
CA THR A 108 6.21 6.20 28.52
C THR A 108 6.42 5.38 27.25
N SER A 109 7.54 4.65 27.19
CA SER A 109 7.90 3.82 26.03
C SER A 109 6.91 2.64 25.93
N LEU A 110 6.32 2.43 24.75
CA LEU A 110 5.40 1.32 24.48
C LEU A 110 6.02 -0.04 24.87
N ALA A 111 7.34 -0.18 24.74
CA ALA A 111 8.10 -1.35 25.16
C ALA A 111 8.06 -1.54 26.68
N THR A 112 8.34 -0.50 27.47
CA THR A 112 8.34 -0.58 28.94
C THR A 112 6.96 -0.85 29.54
N GLU A 113 5.90 -0.49 28.82
CA GLU A 113 4.53 -0.84 29.19
C GLU A 113 4.23 -2.29 28.83
N HIS A 114 4.57 -2.73 27.61
CA HIS A 114 4.30 -4.10 27.13
C HIS A 114 5.04 -5.17 27.95
N ASP A 115 6.30 -4.92 28.35
CA ASP A 115 7.07 -5.83 29.20
C ASP A 115 6.43 -6.09 30.58
N ARG A 116 5.56 -5.19 31.05
CA ARG A 116 4.86 -5.30 32.34
C ARG A 116 3.52 -6.01 32.25
N VAL A 117 3.04 -6.33 31.05
CA VAL A 117 1.73 -6.98 30.86
C VAL A 117 1.91 -8.50 30.82
N ALA A 118 1.24 -9.17 31.75
CA ALA A 118 1.11 -10.62 31.73
C ALA A 118 0.31 -11.07 30.49
N LYS A 119 0.77 -12.17 29.87
CA LYS A 119 0.15 -12.84 28.70
C LYS A 119 -1.38 -12.80 28.75
N GLY A 120 -2.00 -12.32 27.68
CA GLY A 120 -3.47 -12.22 27.58
C GLY A 120 -4.01 -11.23 26.55
N LEU A 121 -3.14 -10.58 25.76
CA LEU A 121 -3.57 -9.75 24.64
C LEU A 121 -4.11 -10.62 23.50
N PRO A 122 -5.14 -10.18 22.78
CA PRO A 122 -5.52 -10.78 21.50
C PRO A 122 -4.30 -10.85 20.56
N GLU A 123 -4.11 -11.98 19.90
CA GLU A 123 -2.89 -12.28 19.15
C GLU A 123 -2.57 -11.21 18.09
N ALA A 124 -3.58 -10.75 17.36
CA ALA A 124 -3.43 -9.71 16.35
C ALA A 124 -2.95 -8.38 16.98
N LEU A 125 -3.49 -8.00 18.14
CA LEU A 125 -3.08 -6.80 18.85
C LEU A 125 -1.63 -6.91 19.35
N ASP A 126 -1.26 -8.07 19.91
CA ASP A 126 0.09 -8.33 20.41
C ASP A 126 1.14 -8.28 19.29
N GLN A 127 0.85 -8.87 18.12
CA GLN A 127 1.73 -8.81 16.95
C GLN A 127 1.97 -7.37 16.48
N TRP A 128 0.93 -6.52 16.51
CA TRP A 128 1.05 -5.10 16.12
C TRP A 128 1.79 -4.26 17.16
N VAL A 129 1.63 -4.53 18.45
CA VAL A 129 2.42 -3.89 19.51
C VAL A 129 3.91 -4.16 19.29
N HIS A 130 4.31 -5.43 19.12
CA HIS A 130 5.70 -5.79 18.85
C HIS A 130 6.24 -5.17 17.55
N ARG A 131 5.37 -5.00 16.56
CA ARG A 131 5.75 -4.39 15.28
C ARG A 131 5.97 -2.88 15.42
N LEU A 132 5.12 -2.19 16.18
CA LEU A 132 5.26 -0.78 16.50
C LEU A 132 6.49 -0.50 17.38
N ILE A 133 6.82 -1.39 18.32
CA ILE A 133 8.07 -1.32 19.10
C ILE A 133 9.28 -1.34 18.16
N ARG A 134 9.33 -2.31 17.23
CA ARG A 134 10.41 -2.43 16.25
C ARG A 134 10.46 -1.25 15.27
N TYR A 135 9.31 -0.69 14.91
CA TYR A 135 9.22 0.51 14.09
C TYR A 135 9.79 1.75 14.79
N ARG A 136 9.41 1.98 16.06
CA ARG A 136 9.96 3.08 16.87
C ARG A 136 11.45 2.92 17.15
N ALA A 137 11.96 1.68 17.19
CA ALA A 137 13.39 1.39 17.29
C ALA A 137 14.15 1.57 15.96
N GLY A 138 13.47 1.88 14.86
CA GLY A 138 14.09 2.02 13.53
C GLY A 138 14.49 0.70 12.87
N VAL A 139 14.09 -0.44 13.45
CA VAL A 139 14.47 -1.79 12.97
C VAL A 139 13.57 -2.27 11.84
N LYS A 140 12.31 -1.82 11.82
CA LYS A 140 11.31 -2.26 10.85
C LYS A 140 10.59 -1.07 10.25
N ILE A 141 10.47 -1.04 8.93
CA ILE A 141 9.66 -0.03 8.22
C ILE A 141 8.22 -0.54 8.18
N ILE A 142 7.26 0.32 8.53
CA ILE A 142 5.83 0.10 8.34
C ILE A 142 5.39 1.12 7.30
N THR A 143 4.87 0.66 6.17
CA THR A 143 4.35 1.57 5.13
C THR A 143 2.98 2.11 5.55
N PRO A 144 2.59 3.31 5.11
CA PRO A 144 1.30 3.89 5.48
C PRO A 144 0.08 3.08 5.00
N ILE A 145 0.17 2.45 3.83
CA ILE A 145 -0.85 1.50 3.36
C ILE A 145 -0.94 0.28 4.29
N GLU A 146 0.20 -0.22 4.78
CA GLU A 146 0.22 -1.32 5.74
C GLU A 146 -0.39 -0.91 7.08
N ALA A 147 -0.06 0.28 7.58
CA ALA A 147 -0.62 0.82 8.80
C ALA A 147 -2.14 1.04 8.70
N ALA A 148 -2.63 1.57 7.57
CA ALA A 148 -4.06 1.75 7.32
C ALA A 148 -4.82 0.42 7.28
N ARG A 149 -4.27 -0.60 6.61
CA ARG A 149 -4.87 -1.94 6.55
C ARG A 149 -4.89 -2.61 7.92
N ALA A 150 -3.83 -2.42 8.71
CA ALA A 150 -3.72 -2.92 10.06
C ALA A 150 -4.76 -2.29 10.99
N GLU A 151 -4.91 -0.97 10.90
CA GLU A 151 -5.90 -0.21 11.66
C GLU A 151 -7.32 -0.70 11.36
N ILE A 152 -7.68 -0.81 10.08
CA ILE A 152 -9.00 -1.30 9.66
C ILE A 152 -9.24 -2.73 10.16
N ARG A 153 -8.23 -3.61 10.07
CA ARG A 153 -8.34 -5.00 10.53
C ARG A 153 -8.58 -5.07 12.03
N LEU A 154 -7.81 -4.32 12.83
CA LEU A 154 -7.98 -4.27 14.28
C LEU A 154 -9.32 -3.64 14.70
N ARG A 155 -9.83 -2.65 13.94
CA ARG A 155 -11.19 -2.10 14.15
C ARG A 155 -12.26 -3.15 13.90
N ASN A 156 -12.19 -3.87 12.77
CA ASN A 156 -13.14 -4.93 12.45
C ASN A 156 -13.10 -6.08 13.46
N GLU A 157 -11.92 -6.48 13.93
CA GLU A 157 -11.78 -7.49 14.99
C GLU A 157 -12.37 -7.03 16.32
N ALA A 158 -12.18 -5.75 16.69
CA ALA A 158 -12.76 -5.19 17.90
C ALA A 158 -14.30 -5.06 17.82
N ASP A 159 -14.85 -4.88 16.61
CA ASP A 159 -16.30 -4.91 16.40
C ASP A 159 -16.86 -6.34 16.51
N LEU A 160 -16.10 -7.35 16.07
CA LEU A 160 -16.46 -8.77 16.19
C LEU A 160 -16.28 -9.31 17.61
N GLN A 161 -15.30 -8.82 18.36
CA GLN A 161 -14.97 -9.27 19.71
C GLN A 161 -14.77 -8.08 20.68
N PRO A 162 -15.83 -7.32 20.98
CA PRO A 162 -15.71 -6.10 21.78
C PRO A 162 -15.20 -6.35 23.19
N ALA A 163 -15.53 -7.50 23.80
CA ALA A 163 -15.01 -7.87 25.11
C ALA A 163 -13.49 -8.02 25.13
N ALA A 164 -12.89 -8.58 24.08
CA ALA A 164 -11.45 -8.86 24.03
C ALA A 164 -10.59 -7.61 23.75
N TYR A 165 -11.16 -6.60 23.09
CA TYR A 165 -10.42 -5.40 22.66
C TYR A 165 -10.83 -4.12 23.41
N ARG A 166 -12.07 -4.02 23.90
CA ARG A 166 -12.61 -2.82 24.56
C ARG A 166 -12.71 -2.93 26.08
N THR A 167 -12.46 -4.11 26.66
CA THR A 167 -12.50 -4.30 28.13
C THR A 167 -11.13 -4.69 28.68
N GLY A 168 -10.82 -4.21 29.90
CA GLY A 168 -9.60 -4.55 30.62
C GLY A 168 -8.31 -3.92 30.07
N VAL A 169 -7.20 -4.63 30.25
CA VAL A 169 -5.83 -4.15 29.93
C VAL A 169 -5.64 -3.93 28.43
N ALA A 170 -6.29 -4.74 27.58
CA ALA A 170 -6.20 -4.65 26.13
C ALA A 170 -6.77 -3.33 25.57
N ALA A 171 -7.73 -2.69 26.25
CA ALA A 171 -8.36 -1.46 25.77
C ALA A 171 -7.39 -0.28 25.66
N ALA A 172 -6.48 -0.15 26.62
CA ALA A 172 -5.47 0.91 26.59
C ALA A 172 -4.48 0.71 25.43
N TYR A 173 -4.01 -0.52 25.23
CA TYR A 173 -3.12 -0.87 24.12
C TYR A 173 -3.83 -0.73 22.78
N TYR A 174 -5.06 -1.20 22.68
CA TYR A 174 -5.85 -1.10 21.47
C TYR A 174 -5.99 0.37 21.02
N ASN A 175 -6.46 1.26 21.90
CA ASN A 175 -6.61 2.68 21.56
C ASN A 175 -5.27 3.32 21.18
N ARG A 176 -4.18 2.94 21.85
CA ARG A 176 -2.84 3.44 21.56
C ARG A 176 -2.30 2.92 20.21
N VAL A 177 -2.47 1.63 19.92
CA VAL A 177 -2.07 0.99 18.67
C VAL A 177 -2.87 1.55 17.50
N ILE A 178 -4.19 1.73 17.64
CA ILE A 178 -5.03 2.37 16.62
C ILE A 178 -4.57 3.81 16.35
N ARG A 179 -4.25 4.59 17.40
CA ARG A 179 -3.72 5.94 17.22
C ARG A 179 -2.37 5.94 16.51
N GLU A 180 -1.44 5.07 16.91
CA GLU A 180 -0.10 5.01 16.31
C GLU A 180 -0.12 4.49 14.87
N LEU A 181 -0.97 3.49 14.57
CA LEU A 181 -1.20 3.04 13.19
C LEU A 181 -1.88 4.14 12.36
N GLY A 182 -2.83 4.88 12.93
CA GLY A 182 -3.45 6.02 12.27
C GLY A 182 -2.45 7.16 12.00
N GLU A 183 -1.54 7.44 12.92
CA GLU A 183 -0.43 8.39 12.73
C GLU A 183 0.50 7.94 11.60
N ILE A 184 0.91 6.67 11.56
CA ILE A 184 1.74 6.14 10.47
C ILE A 184 0.97 6.13 9.14
N ALA A 185 -0.31 5.77 9.15
CA ALA A 185 -1.18 5.78 7.98
C ALA A 185 -1.39 7.20 7.42
N THR A 186 -1.36 8.20 8.29
CA THR A 186 -1.57 9.62 7.91
C THR A 186 -0.28 10.41 7.75
N ALA A 187 0.88 9.87 8.14
CA ALA A 187 2.19 10.48 7.94
C ALA A 187 2.54 10.69 6.45
N GLU A 188 1.87 9.97 5.53
CA GLU A 188 1.95 10.16 4.08
C GLU A 188 0.75 10.89 3.47
N ARG A 189 -0.18 11.45 4.26
CA ARG A 189 -1.25 12.28 3.69
C ARG A 189 -0.60 13.56 3.15
N PRO A 190 -0.63 13.83 1.82
CA PRO A 190 -0.08 15.06 1.27
C PRO A 190 -0.88 16.22 1.86
N GLY A 191 -0.27 16.99 2.76
CA GLY A 191 -0.94 18.10 3.46
C GLY A 191 -0.57 18.28 4.93
N ARG A 192 0.17 17.38 5.57
CA ARG A 192 0.68 17.63 6.93
C ARG A 192 2.12 17.15 7.08
N ARG A 193 3.07 18.01 6.67
CA ARG A 193 4.49 17.86 6.98
C ARG A 193 4.67 17.89 8.51
N ASP A 194 4.97 16.73 9.11
CA ASP A 194 5.84 16.70 10.29
C ASP A 194 7.26 16.38 9.77
N ALA A 195 8.18 17.28 10.07
CA ALA A 195 9.54 17.33 9.53
C ALA A 195 10.42 16.12 9.94
N PRO A 196 11.44 15.75 9.14
CA PRO A 196 12.30 14.60 9.40
C PRO A 196 13.33 14.88 10.51
N GLY A 197 13.51 13.92 11.42
CA GLY A 197 14.47 14.06 12.53
C GLY A 197 14.80 12.76 13.28
N LEU A 198 15.33 11.77 12.57
CA LEU A 198 16.22 10.73 13.13
C LEU A 198 17.53 10.90 12.32
N THR A 199 18.70 11.17 12.90
CA THR A 199 19.40 10.30 13.85
C THR A 199 20.43 11.06 14.70
N ARG A 200 20.52 10.55 15.94
CA ARG A 200 21.51 10.78 16.99
C ARG A 200 22.90 10.28 16.56
N GLY A 201 23.90 11.14 16.67
CA GLY A 201 25.31 10.77 16.85
C GLY A 201 25.80 11.35 18.18
N LEU A 202 25.62 10.58 19.26
CA LEU A 202 26.25 10.86 20.56
C LEU A 202 27.73 10.47 20.47
N GLY A 203 28.61 11.42 20.71
CA GLY A 203 30.00 11.20 21.06
C GLY A 203 30.36 12.13 22.20
N ALA A 204 29.88 11.81 23.41
CA ALA A 204 30.36 12.44 24.63
C ALA A 204 31.64 11.71 25.08
N ALA A 205 32.73 12.46 25.23
CA ALA A 205 33.78 12.14 26.18
C ALA A 205 34.14 13.45 26.89
N LEU A 206 33.71 13.52 28.14
CA LEU A 206 34.20 14.44 29.17
C LEU A 206 35.53 13.90 29.71
N VAL A 207 36.36 14.84 30.18
CA VAL A 207 37.68 14.75 30.85
C VAL A 207 38.89 14.75 29.92
#